data_AF-F8EWG4-F1
#
_entry.id   AF-F8EWG4-F1
#
_cell.length_a   1.000
_cell.length_b   1.000
_cell.length_c   1.000
_cell.angle_alpha   90.00
_cell.angle_beta   90.00
_cell.angle_gamma   90.00
#
_symmetry.space_group_name_H-M   'P 1'
#
loop_
_entity.id
_entity.type
_entity.pdbx_description
1 polymer ?
#
loop_
_entity_poly.entity_id
_entity_poly.type
_entity_poly.pdbx_seq_one_letter_code
_entity_poly.pdbx_strand_id
1 'polypeptide(L)'
;MRYPVAIEPDTKSTAFGIVVPDLPGCFSAGDTMDEAIANAEEAASAWIDATLDSDQAIPEPSSISDLYKDPDYKGWSFGFINIDPALLSDRVKRVNITLPERVLKRLDLLAKKSGETRSGMIASLTLKAQKQTDHRSAVMI
;
A
#
# COMPACT_ATOMS: atom_id res chain seq x y z
N MET A 1 -4.98 -8.72 -4.06
CA MET A 1 -4.50 -8.66 -5.44
C MET A 1 -3.07 -9.17 -5.47
N ARG A 2 -2.65 -9.76 -6.58
CA ARG A 2 -1.31 -10.36 -6.71
C ARG A 2 -0.68 -9.79 -7.98
N TYR A 3 0.34 -8.94 -7.83
CA TYR A 3 0.98 -8.28 -8.96
C TYR A 3 2.30 -8.97 -9.32
N PRO A 4 2.55 -9.24 -10.61
CA PRO A 4 3.85 -9.69 -11.05
C PRO A 4 4.87 -8.56 -10.88
N VAL A 5 6.08 -8.91 -10.47
CA VAL A 5 7.19 -7.94 -10.32
C VAL A 5 8.42 -8.41 -11.07
N ALA A 6 9.16 -7.45 -11.60
CA ALA A 6 10.48 -7.66 -12.18
C ALA A 6 11.54 -7.27 -11.14
N ILE A 7 12.52 -8.13 -10.94
CA ILE A 7 13.53 -8.04 -9.89
C ILE A 7 14.90 -7.87 -10.56
N GLU A 8 15.46 -6.69 -10.39
CA GLU A 8 16.84 -6.39 -10.76
C GLU A 8 17.79 -7.05 -9.75
N PRO A 9 18.71 -7.91 -10.19
CA PRO A 9 19.68 -8.53 -9.29
C PRO A 9 20.60 -7.49 -8.68
N ASP A 10 21.01 -7.74 -7.43
CA ASP A 10 22.03 -6.95 -6.76
C ASP A 10 23.38 -7.05 -7.49
N THR A 11 24.23 -6.05 -7.28
CA THR A 11 25.63 -6.09 -7.70
C THR A 11 26.52 -5.77 -6.50
N LYS A 12 27.85 -5.85 -6.68
CA LYS A 12 28.80 -5.45 -5.62
C LYS A 12 28.62 -4.00 -5.13
N SER A 13 27.90 -3.17 -5.89
CA SER A 13 27.69 -1.75 -5.60
C SER A 13 26.23 -1.33 -5.57
N THR A 14 25.28 -2.25 -5.78
CA THR A 14 23.83 -1.92 -5.86
C THR A 14 23.00 -2.96 -5.11
N ALA A 15 21.99 -2.48 -4.40
CA ALA A 15 20.94 -3.29 -3.78
C ALA A 15 20.05 -3.98 -4.83
N PHE A 16 19.22 -4.92 -4.40
CA PHE A 16 18.16 -5.49 -5.25
C PHE A 16 17.15 -4.40 -5.60
N GLY A 17 16.78 -4.31 -6.88
CA GLY A 17 15.72 -3.44 -7.35
C GLY A 17 14.45 -4.22 -7.65
N ILE A 18 13.28 -3.65 -7.36
CA ILE A 18 11.99 -4.21 -7.75
C ILE A 18 11.19 -3.16 -8.49
N VAL A 19 10.63 -3.56 -9.63
CA VAL A 19 9.68 -2.78 -10.41
C VAL A 19 8.36 -3.54 -10.45
N VAL A 20 7.26 -2.80 -10.28
CA VAL A 20 5.89 -3.32 -10.44
C VAL A 20 5.33 -2.76 -11.74
N PRO A 21 5.42 -3.46 -12.88
CA PRO A 21 5.12 -2.87 -14.19
C PRO A 21 3.67 -2.40 -14.35
N ASP A 22 2.74 -3.09 -13.68
CA ASP A 22 1.32 -2.76 -13.68
C ASP A 22 0.98 -1.51 -12.86
N LEU A 23 1.90 -1.05 -12.01
CA LEU A 23 1.77 0.17 -11.21
C LEU A 23 2.85 1.16 -11.66
N PRO A 24 2.61 1.95 -12.73
CA PRO A 24 3.63 2.80 -13.32
C PRO A 24 4.28 3.75 -12.31
N GLY A 25 5.62 3.72 -12.25
CA GLY A 25 6.39 4.52 -11.30
C GLY A 25 6.49 3.91 -9.89
N CYS A 26 5.95 2.72 -9.64
CA CYS A 26 6.15 1.98 -8.41
C CYS A 26 7.44 1.15 -8.48
N PHE A 27 8.45 1.59 -7.75
CA PHE A 27 9.73 0.92 -7.61
C PHE A 27 10.14 0.85 -6.14
N SER A 28 10.97 -0.12 -5.83
CA SER A 28 11.50 -0.37 -4.50
C SER A 28 12.93 -0.92 -4.61
N ALA A 29 13.68 -0.85 -3.52
CA ALA A 29 14.97 -1.52 -3.40
C ALA A 29 15.20 -2.05 -1.98
N GLY A 30 16.12 -3.00 -1.84
CA GLY A 30 16.55 -3.53 -0.54
C GLY A 30 17.88 -4.25 -0.64
N ASP A 31 18.67 -4.22 0.43
CA ASP A 31 20.00 -4.86 0.46
C ASP A 31 19.88 -6.39 0.41
N THR A 32 18.70 -6.91 0.75
CA THR A 32 18.33 -8.32 0.59
C THR A 32 17.08 -8.46 -0.27
N MET A 33 16.92 -9.63 -0.89
CA MET A 33 15.73 -9.98 -1.67
C MET A 33 14.44 -9.81 -0.84
N ASP A 34 14.44 -10.32 0.40
CA ASP A 34 13.27 -10.29 1.28
C ASP A 34 12.89 -8.84 1.64
N GLU A 35 13.89 -8.00 1.92
CA GLU A 35 13.68 -6.57 2.18
C GLU A 35 13.14 -5.85 0.95
N ALA A 36 13.71 -6.10 -0.23
CA ALA A 36 13.24 -5.47 -1.46
C ALA A 36 11.78 -5.82 -1.75
N ILE A 37 11.38 -7.08 -1.53
CA ILE A 37 9.99 -7.55 -1.67
C ILE A 37 9.07 -6.87 -0.65
N ALA A 38 9.46 -6.82 0.63
CA ALA A 38 8.67 -6.15 1.67
C ALA A 38 8.47 -4.66 1.34
N ASN A 39 9.55 -3.97 0.96
CA ASN A 39 9.51 -2.57 0.55
C ASN A 39 8.64 -2.39 -0.71
N ALA A 40 8.61 -3.35 -1.63
CA ALA A 40 7.76 -3.31 -2.81
C ALA A 40 6.27 -3.49 -2.48
N GLU A 41 5.93 -4.36 -1.52
CA GLU A 41 4.56 -4.50 -1.01
C GLU A 41 4.07 -3.21 -0.34
N GLU A 42 4.92 -2.55 0.44
CA GLU A 42 4.62 -1.25 1.04
C GLU A 42 4.46 -0.15 -0.01
N ALA A 43 5.40 -0.03 -0.95
CA ALA A 43 5.36 0.95 -2.02
C ALA A 43 4.12 0.79 -2.91
N ALA A 44 3.78 -0.45 -3.26
CA ALA A 44 2.60 -0.74 -4.07
C ALA A 44 1.30 -0.43 -3.32
N SER A 45 1.24 -0.69 -2.01
CA SER A 45 0.09 -0.32 -1.18
C SER A 45 -0.09 1.20 -1.14
N ALA A 46 0.99 1.95 -0.92
CA ALA A 46 0.96 3.42 -0.92
C ALA A 46 0.59 4.01 -2.29
N TRP A 47 1.09 3.42 -3.39
CA TRP A 47 0.74 3.82 -4.75
C TRP A 47 -0.77 3.65 -5.00
N ILE A 48 -1.34 2.53 -4.58
CA ILE A 48 -2.76 2.26 -4.73
C ILE A 48 -3.60 3.21 -3.88
N ASP A 49 -3.23 3.42 -2.61
CA ASP A 49 -3.91 4.38 -1.73
C ASP A 49 -3.93 5.79 -2.35
N ALA A 50 -2.81 6.26 -2.91
CA ALA A 50 -2.74 7.55 -3.58
C ALA A 50 -3.61 7.62 -4.85
N THR A 51 -3.73 6.50 -5.57
CA THR A 51 -4.57 6.37 -6.77
C THR A 51 -6.05 6.42 -6.40
N LEU A 52 -6.45 5.73 -5.33
CA LEU A 52 -7.81 5.76 -4.77
C LEU A 52 -8.16 7.14 -4.20
N ASP A 53 -7.25 7.77 -3.44
CA ASP A 53 -7.40 9.15 -2.93
C ASP A 53 -7.61 10.17 -4.08
N SER A 54 -7.21 9.81 -5.31
CA SER A 54 -7.37 10.61 -6.53
C SER A 54 -8.60 10.21 -7.38
N ASP A 55 -9.50 9.37 -6.85
CA ASP A 55 -10.67 8.80 -7.54
C ASP A 55 -10.32 8.06 -8.85
N GLN A 56 -9.11 7.50 -8.95
CA GLN A 56 -8.66 6.75 -10.12
C GLN A 56 -8.84 5.24 -9.93
N ALA A 57 -9.05 4.53 -11.04
CA ALA A 57 -9.17 3.09 -11.03
C ALA A 57 -7.79 2.43 -10.87
N ILE A 58 -7.73 1.39 -10.04
CA ILE A 58 -6.52 0.58 -9.87
C ILE A 58 -6.37 -0.32 -11.12
N PRO A 59 -5.18 -0.35 -11.76
CA PRO A 59 -4.90 -1.28 -12.85
C PRO A 59 -5.06 -2.73 -12.41
N GLU A 60 -5.58 -3.60 -13.27
CA GLU A 60 -5.63 -5.04 -12.98
C GLU A 60 -4.24 -5.68 -13.16
N PRO A 61 -3.86 -6.68 -12.33
CA PRO A 61 -2.59 -7.37 -12.48
C PRO A 61 -2.47 -8.09 -13.83
N SER A 62 -1.33 -7.91 -14.50
CA SER A 62 -1.00 -8.63 -15.73
C SER A 62 -0.49 -10.05 -15.43
N SER A 63 -0.27 -10.82 -16.50
CA SER A 63 0.37 -12.12 -16.38
C SER A 63 1.87 -11.98 -16.27
N ILE A 64 2.51 -12.79 -15.41
CA ILE A 64 3.97 -12.90 -15.38
C ILE A 64 4.55 -13.32 -16.75
N SER A 65 3.75 -14.00 -17.58
CA SER A 65 4.15 -14.40 -18.94
C SER A 65 4.37 -13.21 -19.88
N ASP A 66 3.74 -12.07 -19.59
CA ASP A 66 3.88 -10.87 -20.40
C ASP A 66 5.17 -10.12 -20.03
N LEU A 67 5.53 -10.11 -18.74
CA LEU A 67 6.82 -9.60 -18.27
C LEU A 67 8.01 -10.36 -18.86
N TYR A 68 7.91 -11.70 -18.98
CA TYR A 68 8.98 -12.52 -19.58
C TYR A 68 9.28 -12.18 -21.04
N LYS A 69 8.32 -11.62 -21.77
CA LYS A 69 8.47 -11.25 -23.19
C LYS A 69 9.04 -9.85 -23.35
N ASP A 70 9.02 -9.05 -22.29
CA ASP A 70 9.47 -7.69 -22.33
C ASP A 70 11.01 -7.63 -22.42
N PRO A 71 11.58 -7.01 -23.47
CA PRO A 71 13.02 -6.86 -23.60
C PRO A 71 13.66 -6.02 -22.48
N ASP A 72 12.89 -5.16 -21.80
CA ASP A 72 13.41 -4.26 -20.77
C ASP A 72 13.83 -5.02 -19.49
N TYR A 73 13.26 -6.20 -19.24
CA TYR A 73 13.56 -7.05 -18.08
C TYR A 73 14.51 -8.22 -18.41
N LYS A 74 15.31 -8.09 -19.47
CA LYS A 74 16.21 -9.16 -19.90
C LYS A 74 17.29 -9.44 -18.84
N GLY A 75 17.29 -10.67 -18.32
CA GLY A 75 18.25 -11.11 -17.29
C GLY A 75 17.81 -10.79 -15.86
N TRP A 76 16.62 -10.22 -15.69
CA TRP A 76 16.02 -9.98 -14.38
C TRP A 76 15.29 -11.24 -13.90
N SER A 77 15.09 -11.33 -12.59
CA SER A 77 14.24 -12.36 -11.99
C SER A 77 12.80 -11.87 -11.91
N PHE A 78 11.84 -12.78 -11.74
CA PHE A 78 10.44 -12.41 -11.61
C PHE A 78 9.82 -13.03 -10.37
N GLY A 79 8.88 -12.31 -9.77
CA GLY A 79 8.18 -12.73 -8.56
C GLY A 79 6.77 -12.22 -8.53
N PHE A 80 6.17 -12.29 -7.34
CA PHE A 80 4.88 -11.70 -7.08
C PHE A 80 4.88 -11.02 -5.73
N ILE A 81 4.22 -9.87 -5.66
CA ILE A 81 3.86 -9.21 -4.41
C ILE A 81 2.38 -9.41 -4.12
N ASN A 82 2.02 -9.55 -2.85
CA ASN A 82 0.64 -9.70 -2.43
C ASN A 82 0.15 -8.41 -1.77
N ILE A 83 -0.91 -7.85 -2.30
CA ILE A 83 -1.55 -6.65 -1.77
C ILE A 83 -2.92 -7.05 -1.26
N ASP A 84 -3.21 -6.85 0.02
CA ASP A 84 -4.52 -7.19 0.58
C ASP A 84 -5.58 -6.20 0.05
N PRO A 85 -6.53 -6.62 -0.81
CA PRO A 85 -7.56 -5.73 -1.33
C PRO A 85 -8.54 -5.27 -0.24
N ALA A 86 -8.58 -5.93 0.93
CA ALA A 86 -9.40 -5.52 2.05
C ALA A 86 -8.91 -4.22 2.70
N LEU A 87 -7.62 -3.88 2.56
CA LEU A 87 -7.09 -2.58 2.96
C LEU A 87 -7.54 -1.44 2.03
N LEU A 88 -8.05 -1.80 0.84
CA LEU A 88 -8.20 -0.91 -0.32
C LEU A 88 -9.66 -0.81 -0.81
N SER A 89 -10.62 -1.38 -0.06
CA SER A 89 -12.03 -1.43 -0.49
C SER A 89 -12.85 -0.28 0.09
N ASP A 90 -13.40 0.57 -0.77
CA ASP A 90 -14.40 1.60 -0.42
C ASP A 90 -15.78 1.02 -0.05
N ARG A 91 -15.92 -0.30 -0.12
CA ARG A 91 -17.19 -0.95 0.21
C ARG A 91 -17.45 -0.80 1.70
N VAL A 92 -18.45 0.01 2.04
CA VAL A 92 -18.92 0.16 3.41
C VAL A 92 -19.37 -1.18 3.99
N LYS A 93 -18.56 -1.74 4.89
CA LYS A 93 -18.90 -2.93 5.67
C LYS A 93 -19.48 -2.50 7.02
N ARG A 94 -20.76 -2.79 7.25
CA ARG A 94 -21.38 -2.56 8.57
C ARG A 94 -20.81 -3.54 9.59
N VAL A 95 -20.31 -2.99 10.69
CA VAL A 95 -19.73 -3.75 11.81
C VAL A 95 -20.44 -3.38 13.11
N ASN A 96 -20.62 -4.37 13.99
CA ASN A 96 -21.08 -4.14 15.37
C ASN A 96 -19.87 -4.18 16.29
N ILE A 97 -19.66 -3.12 17.08
CA ILE A 97 -18.51 -2.98 17.98
C ILE A 97 -18.96 -2.61 19.39
N THR A 98 -18.16 -2.99 20.38
CA THR A 98 -18.36 -2.63 21.79
C THR A 98 -17.28 -1.64 22.21
N LEU A 99 -17.67 -0.49 22.78
CA LEU A 99 -16.76 0.56 23.22
C LEU A 99 -17.06 0.98 24.66
N PRO A 100 -16.05 1.32 25.47
CA PRO A 100 -16.27 1.93 26.78
C PRO A 100 -17.03 3.26 26.66
N GLU A 101 -17.93 3.55 27.60
CA GLU A 101 -18.77 4.76 27.57
C GLU A 101 -17.94 6.05 27.44
N ARG A 102 -16.80 6.14 28.15
CA ARG A 102 -15.89 7.29 28.08
C ARG A 102 -15.31 7.51 26.67
N VAL A 103 -15.09 6.46 25.90
CA VAL A 103 -14.55 6.52 24.54
C VAL A 103 -15.64 6.98 23.60
N LEU A 104 -16.85 6.42 23.73
CA LEU A 104 -18.01 6.81 22.92
C LEU A 104 -18.35 8.30 23.12
N LYS A 105 -18.34 8.80 24.36
CA LYS A 105 -18.55 10.23 24.65
C LYS A 105 -17.51 11.13 23.97
N ARG A 106 -16.23 10.73 23.98
CA ARG A 106 -15.15 11.49 23.31
C ARG A 106 -15.33 11.46 21.78
N LEU A 107 -15.64 10.30 21.22
CA LEU A 107 -15.90 10.15 19.79
C LEU A 107 -17.04 11.05 19.33
N ASP A 108 -18.14 11.10 20.08
CA ASP A 108 -19.30 11.95 19.79
C ASP A 108 -18.95 13.44 19.76
N LEU A 109 -18.18 13.90 20.75
CA LEU A 109 -17.73 15.28 20.81
C LEU A 109 -16.83 15.65 19.61
N LEU A 110 -15.91 14.76 19.23
CA LEU A 110 -15.04 14.95 18.07
C LEU A 110 -15.85 14.98 16.77
N ALA A 111 -16.73 14.00 16.57
CA ALA A 111 -17.57 13.89 15.38
C ALA A 111 -18.41 15.15 15.20
N LYS A 112 -19.06 15.62 16.28
CA LYS A 112 -19.87 16.85 16.27
C LYS A 112 -19.02 18.08 15.95
N LYS A 113 -17.80 18.19 16.50
CA LYS A 113 -16.91 19.33 16.27
C LYS A 113 -16.44 19.41 14.81
N SER A 114 -16.25 18.27 14.16
CA SER A 114 -15.81 18.18 12.76
C SER A 114 -16.95 18.10 11.74
N GLY A 115 -18.21 18.06 12.19
CA GLY A 115 -19.37 17.88 11.30
C GLY A 115 -19.46 16.47 10.68
N GLU A 116 -18.79 15.48 11.27
CA GLU A 116 -18.74 14.11 10.78
C GLU A 116 -19.68 13.16 11.56
N THR A 117 -19.90 11.95 11.03
CA THR A 117 -20.53 10.85 11.77
C THR A 117 -19.51 10.13 12.66
N ARG A 118 -19.97 9.32 13.63
CA ARG A 118 -19.09 8.46 14.44
C ARG A 118 -18.18 7.57 13.59
N SER A 119 -18.77 6.92 12.58
CA SER A 119 -18.06 6.06 11.63
C SER A 119 -17.09 6.85 10.75
N GLY A 120 -17.49 8.04 10.29
CA GLY A 120 -16.61 8.96 9.56
C GLY A 120 -15.38 9.35 10.40
N MET A 121 -15.61 9.73 11.66
CA MET A 121 -14.54 10.12 12.58
C MET A 121 -13.59 8.95 12.89
N ILE A 122 -14.11 7.74 13.06
CA ILE A 122 -13.27 6.53 13.23
C ILE A 122 -12.39 6.33 11.98
N ALA A 123 -12.98 6.40 10.78
CA ALA A 123 -12.23 6.24 9.53
C ALA A 123 -11.15 7.33 9.36
N SER A 124 -11.54 8.60 9.53
CA SER A 124 -10.66 9.78 9.46
C SER A 124 -9.47 9.69 10.42
N LEU A 125 -9.71 9.28 11.67
CA LEU A 125 -8.65 9.09 12.65
C LEU A 125 -7.72 7.92 12.30
N THR A 126 -8.25 6.84 11.72
CA THR A 126 -7.48 5.65 11.34
C THR A 126 -6.54 5.97 10.19
N LEU A 127 -7.05 6.60 9.12
CA LEU A 127 -6.27 7.03 7.96
C LEU A 127 -5.19 8.06 8.35
N LYS A 128 -5.50 8.98 9.27
CA LYS A 128 -4.50 9.93 9.79
C LYS A 128 -3.40 9.27 10.61
N ALA A 129 -3.74 8.24 11.41
CA ALA A 129 -2.75 7.51 12.21
C ALA A 129 -1.77 6.70 11.34
N GLN A 130 -2.25 6.14 10.21
CA GLN A 130 -1.40 5.47 9.22
C GLN A 130 -0.39 6.44 8.58
N LYS A 131 -0.86 7.55 8.00
CA LYS A 131 0.02 8.57 7.37
C LYS A 131 1.09 9.11 8.34
N GLN A 132 0.80 9.15 9.64
CA GLN A 132 1.73 9.62 10.67
C GLN A 132 2.76 8.56 11.11
N THR A 133 2.46 7.28 10.89
CA THR A 133 3.37 6.16 11.10
C THR A 133 4.36 6.05 9.93
N ASP A 134 3.85 6.16 8.70
CA ASP A 134 4.68 6.10 7.48
C ASP A 134 5.72 7.25 7.44
N HIS A 135 5.32 8.45 7.87
CA HIS A 135 6.22 9.60 7.94
C HIS A 135 7.27 9.50 9.06
N ARG A 136 7.06 8.65 10.08
CA ARG A 136 8.07 8.39 11.11
C ARG A 136 9.04 7.30 10.69
N SER A 137 8.59 6.32 9.90
CA SER A 137 9.47 5.30 9.31
C SER A 137 10.39 5.89 8.25
N ALA A 138 9.90 6.81 7.41
CA ALA A 138 10.69 7.48 6.36
C ALA A 138 11.79 8.43 6.88
N VAL A 139 11.77 8.82 8.15
CA VAL A 139 12.75 9.75 8.77
C VAL A 139 13.84 9.00 9.56
N MET A 140 13.76 7.66 9.65
CA MET A 140 14.76 6.80 10.30
C MET A 140 15.70 6.08 9.32
N ILE A 141 15.80 6.54 8.07
CA ILE A 141 16.78 6.06 7.10
C ILE A 141 17.78 7.19 6.82
#